data_AF-A0A3D0UUM0-F1
#
_entry.id   AF-A0A3D0UUM0-F1
#
_cell.length_a   1.000
_cell.length_b   1.000
_cell.length_c   1.000
_cell.angle_alpha   90.00
_cell.angle_beta   90.00
_cell.angle_gamma   90.00
#
_symmetry.space_group_name_H-M   'P 1'
#
loop_
_entity.id
_entity.type
_entity.pdbx_description
1 polymer ?
#
loop_
_entity_poly.entity_id
_entity_poly.type
_entity_poly.pdbx_seq_one_letter_code
_entity_poly.pdbx_strand_id
1 'polypeptide(L)'
;MYEDGYITENELKQAFLESITYTFRKNKVDMLAPHFVQWIIEELEKQYDKETLFKGGIVVKTSLDYEMQKLAEESMLANMGVLQENGANNSAMIYLDSKNGDVLAYAGSINYFDEKIEGQNDMIRRPRQS
;
A
#
# COMPACT_ATOMS: atom_id res chain seq x y z
N MET A 1 -7.36 24.06 30.01
CA MET A 1 -7.38 25.17 29.02
C MET A 1 -8.44 26.22 29.33
N TYR A 2 -9.74 25.89 29.35
CA TYR A 2 -10.77 26.86 29.73
C TYR A 2 -10.72 27.20 31.23
N GLU A 3 -10.65 26.19 32.10
CA GLU A 3 -10.51 26.39 33.55
C GLU A 3 -9.18 27.06 33.94
N ASP A 4 -8.15 26.88 33.11
CA ASP A 4 -6.84 27.53 33.27
C ASP A 4 -6.78 28.92 32.62
N GLY A 5 -7.88 29.41 32.02
CA GLY A 5 -7.99 30.74 31.42
C GLY A 5 -7.29 30.94 30.07
N TYR A 6 -6.78 29.88 29.43
CA TYR A 6 -6.11 29.95 28.12
C TYR A 6 -7.06 30.09 26.93
N ILE A 7 -8.33 29.73 27.08
CA ILE A 7 -9.38 29.88 26.06
C ILE A 7 -10.66 30.41 26.70
N THR A 8 -11.48 31.08 25.90
CA THR A 8 -12.80 31.59 26.27
C THR A 8 -13.88 30.51 26.18
N GLU A 9 -15.04 30.75 26.79
CA GLU A 9 -16.17 29.82 26.74
C GLU A 9 -16.70 29.63 25.31
N ASN A 10 -16.61 30.67 24.48
CA ASN A 10 -16.98 30.60 23.07
C ASN A 10 -16.00 29.73 22.27
N GLU A 11 -14.69 29.85 22.52
CA GLU A 11 -13.68 29.00 21.88
C GLU A 11 -13.82 27.54 22.32
N LEU A 12 -14.16 27.27 23.59
CA LEU A 12 -14.50 25.93 24.06
C LEU A 12 -15.69 25.35 23.30
N LYS A 13 -16.79 26.10 23.19
CA LYS A 13 -18.01 25.67 22.49
C LYS A 13 -17.76 25.45 21.00
N GLN A 14 -16.99 26.32 20.35
CA GLN A 14 -16.61 26.16 18.94
C GLN A 14 -15.72 24.93 18.74
N ALA A 15 -14.67 24.74 19.54
CA ALA A 15 -13.80 23.57 19.43
C ALA A 15 -14.56 22.26 19.67
N PHE A 16 -15.52 22.26 20.60
CA PHE A 16 -16.39 21.10 20.84
C PHE A 16 -17.27 20.79 19.62
N LEU A 17 -17.93 21.79 19.03
CA LEU A 17 -18.74 21.62 17.81
C LEU A 17 -17.89 21.19 16.62
N GLU A 18 -16.69 21.74 16.49
CA GLU A 18 -15.75 21.37 15.42
C GLU A 18 -15.30 19.92 15.60
N SER A 19 -15.03 19.45 16.82
CA SER A 19 -14.63 18.05 17.06
C SER A 19 -15.68 17.02 16.63
N ILE A 20 -16.96 17.37 16.70
CA ILE A 20 -18.08 16.49 16.31
C ILE A 20 -18.21 16.43 14.79
N THR A 21 -17.89 17.53 14.10
CA THR A 21 -17.96 17.62 12.64
C THR A 21 -16.63 17.29 11.96
N TYR A 22 -15.54 17.19 12.73
CA TYR A 22 -14.22 16.90 12.24
C TYR A 22 -14.14 15.48 11.68
N THR A 23 -13.98 15.38 10.38
CA THR A 23 -13.71 14.10 9.73
C THR A 23 -12.21 13.86 9.77
N PHE A 24 -11.77 12.87 10.55
CA PHE A 24 -10.38 12.42 10.52
C PHE A 24 -10.04 11.97 9.11
N ARG A 25 -9.21 12.76 8.42
CA ARG A 25 -8.62 12.31 7.17
C ARG A 25 -7.60 11.24 7.52
N LYS A 26 -7.88 10.00 7.11
CA LYS A 26 -6.85 8.96 7.09
C LYS A 26 -5.66 9.56 6.33
N ASN A 27 -4.46 9.54 6.92
CA ASN A 27 -3.26 9.85 6.17
C ASN A 27 -3.22 8.87 4.99
N LYS A 28 -3.59 9.34 3.79
CA LYS A 28 -3.38 8.58 2.57
C LYS A 28 -1.89 8.62 2.34
N VAL A 29 -1.21 7.60 2.84
CA VAL A 29 0.10 7.25 2.30
C VAL A 29 -0.20 6.61 0.96
N ASP A 30 0.04 7.35 -0.12
CA ASP A 30 0.00 6.78 -1.46
C ASP A 30 1.14 5.76 -1.54
N MET A 31 0.80 4.50 -1.28
CA MET A 31 1.72 3.39 -1.48
C MET A 31 1.87 3.17 -2.98
N LEU A 32 3.01 3.60 -3.50
CA LEU A 32 3.35 3.53 -4.92
C LEU A 32 3.50 2.09 -5.46
N ALA A 33 3.79 1.14 -4.59
CA ALA A 33 3.94 -0.29 -4.92
C ALA A 33 3.48 -1.15 -3.74
N PRO A 34 2.17 -1.21 -3.46
CA PRO A 34 1.63 -1.70 -2.19
C PRO A 34 1.96 -3.17 -1.91
N HIS A 35 1.91 -4.04 -2.94
CA HIS A 35 2.30 -5.44 -2.81
C HIS A 35 3.79 -5.60 -2.44
N PHE A 36 4.66 -4.83 -3.09
CA PHE A 36 6.09 -4.87 -2.81
C PHE A 36 6.40 -4.34 -1.41
N VAL A 37 5.78 -3.23 -1.01
CA VAL A 37 5.94 -2.66 0.34
C VAL A 37 5.49 -3.67 1.40
N GLN A 38 4.32 -4.29 1.21
CA GLN A 38 3.80 -5.29 2.13
C GLN A 38 4.75 -6.49 2.26
N TRP A 39 5.32 -6.97 1.14
CA TRP A 39 6.35 -8.01 1.20
C TRP A 39 7.55 -7.60 2.04
N ILE A 40 8.12 -6.43 1.79
CA ILE A 40 9.32 -5.99 2.50
C ILE A 40 9.03 -5.87 4.00
N ILE A 41 7.84 -5.41 4.38
CA ILE A 41 7.38 -5.39 5.79
C ILE A 41 7.35 -6.83 6.35
N GLU A 42 6.71 -7.77 5.66
CA GLU A 42 6.63 -9.18 6.10
C GLU A 42 8.01 -9.83 6.24
N GLU A 43 8.96 -9.47 5.39
CA GLU A 43 10.32 -9.98 5.48
C GLU A 43 11.06 -9.38 6.69
N LEU A 44 10.88 -8.09 6.95
CA LEU A 44 11.49 -7.41 8.09
C LEU A 44 10.87 -7.83 9.43
N GLU A 45 9.58 -8.15 9.47
CA GLU A 45 8.92 -8.69 10.68
C GLU A 45 9.50 -10.04 11.13
N LYS A 46 10.22 -10.76 10.27
CA LYS A 46 10.96 -11.98 10.66
C LYS A 46 12.24 -11.67 11.45
N GLN A 47 12.77 -10.46 11.33
CA GLN A 47 14.07 -10.08 11.89
C GLN A 47 13.95 -9.03 13.02
N TYR A 48 12.90 -8.22 12.99
CA TYR A 48 12.68 -7.13 13.93
C TYR A 48 11.34 -7.29 14.64
N ASP A 49 11.30 -6.91 15.92
CA ASP A 49 10.03 -6.74 16.61
C ASP A 49 9.25 -5.53 16.04
N LYS A 50 7.93 -5.53 16.26
CA LYS A 50 7.03 -4.51 15.70
C LYS A 50 7.34 -3.11 16.21
N GLU A 51 7.80 -2.96 17.44
CA GLU A 51 8.09 -1.63 17.98
C GLU A 51 9.31 -1.03 17.27
N THR A 52 10.39 -1.81 17.14
CA THR A 52 11.58 -1.41 16.40
C THR A 52 11.26 -1.10 14.93
N LEU A 53 10.48 -1.97 14.27
CA LEU A 53 10.16 -1.81 12.84
C LEU A 53 9.33 -0.56 12.56
N PHE A 54 8.26 -0.32 13.32
CA PHE A 54 7.31 0.76 13.03
C PHE A 54 7.60 2.08 13.75
N LYS A 55 8.39 2.07 14.83
CA LYS A 55 8.71 3.29 15.61
C LYS A 55 10.20 3.62 15.67
N GLY A 56 11.07 2.73 15.23
CA GLY A 56 12.53 2.91 15.30
C GLY A 56 13.10 3.89 14.27
N GLY A 57 12.28 4.43 13.36
CA GLY A 57 12.74 5.37 12.32
C GLY A 57 13.63 4.73 11.25
N ILE A 58 13.44 3.43 10.99
CA ILE A 58 14.21 2.67 10.00
C ILE A 58 13.92 3.18 8.59
N VAL A 59 14.97 3.42 7.81
CA VAL A 59 14.88 3.73 6.38
C VAL A 59 15.34 2.51 5.59
N VAL A 60 14.45 1.97 4.76
CA VAL A 60 14.72 0.79 3.94
C VAL A 60 14.90 1.24 2.49
N LYS A 61 16.06 0.93 1.91
CA LYS A 61 16.32 1.12 0.48
C LYS A 61 16.22 -0.25 -0.21
N THR A 62 15.43 -0.32 -1.28
CA THR A 62 15.14 -1.56 -2.01
C THR A 62 15.64 -1.47 -3.46
N SER A 63 15.51 -2.56 -4.20
CA SER A 63 15.84 -2.65 -5.63
C SER A 63 14.74 -2.12 -6.56
N LEU A 64 13.55 -1.82 -6.04
CA LEU A 64 12.40 -1.43 -6.85
C LEU A 64 12.72 -0.17 -7.66
N ASP A 65 12.55 -0.26 -8.98
CA ASP A 65 12.61 0.89 -9.87
C ASP A 65 11.18 1.36 -10.14
N TYR A 66 10.87 2.59 -9.72
CA TYR A 66 9.51 3.10 -9.80
C TYR A 66 9.04 3.34 -11.25
N GLU A 67 9.93 3.63 -12.19
CA GLU A 67 9.56 3.74 -13.59
C GLU A 67 9.19 2.36 -14.15
N MET A 68 9.93 1.31 -13.77
CA MET A 68 9.60 -0.07 -14.13
C MET A 68 8.29 -0.53 -13.49
N GLN A 69 8.03 -0.16 -12.23
CA GLN A 69 6.76 -0.45 -11.55
C GLN A 69 5.57 0.12 -12.32
N LYS A 70 5.61 1.40 -12.69
CA LYS A 70 4.54 2.05 -13.46
C LYS A 70 4.31 1.37 -14.80
N LEU A 71 5.38 1.06 -15.53
CA LEU A 71 5.29 0.35 -16.81
C LEU A 71 4.65 -1.04 -16.66
N ALA A 72 4.97 -1.76 -15.59
CA ALA A 72 4.36 -3.06 -15.30
C ALA A 72 2.85 -2.92 -15.03
N GLU A 73 2.45 -1.97 -14.18
CA GLU A 73 1.04 -1.70 -13.86
C GLU A 73 0.24 -1.25 -15.09
N GLU A 74 0.80 -0.33 -15.90
CA GLU A 74 0.20 0.11 -17.15
C GLU A 74 0.03 -1.03 -18.16
N SER A 75 1.05 -1.90 -18.28
CA SER A 75 1.00 -3.08 -19.15
C SER A 75 -0.09 -4.06 -18.72
N MET A 76 -0.23 -4.30 -17.41
CA MET A 76 -1.29 -5.15 -16.88
C MET A 76 -2.68 -4.56 -17.18
N LEU A 77 -2.87 -3.25 -17.00
CA LEU A 77 -4.13 -2.57 -17.28
C LEU A 77 -4.49 -2.63 -18.77
N ALA A 78 -3.51 -2.41 -19.65
CA ALA A 78 -3.72 -2.47 -21.10
C ALA A 78 -4.20 -3.85 -21.59
N ASN A 79 -3.81 -4.93 -20.90
CA ASN A 79 -4.17 -6.30 -21.27
C ASN A 79 -5.41 -6.85 -20.54
N MET A 80 -6.03 -6.07 -19.65
CA MET A 80 -7.13 -6.53 -18.81
C MET A 80 -8.38 -6.90 -19.62
N GLY A 81 -8.64 -6.24 -20.75
CA GLY A 81 -9.77 -6.55 -21.62
C GLY A 81 -9.73 -8.00 -22.14
N VAL A 82 -8.56 -8.43 -22.63
CA VAL A 82 -8.36 -9.81 -23.10
C VAL A 82 -8.52 -10.82 -21.97
N LEU A 83 -8.01 -10.51 -20.78
CA LEU A 83 -8.16 -11.37 -19.60
C LEU A 83 -9.63 -11.52 -19.18
N GLN A 84 -10.40 -10.42 -19.20
CA GLN A 84 -11.83 -10.43 -18.87
C GLN A 84 -12.65 -11.26 -19.85
N GLU A 85 -12.36 -11.21 -21.15
CA GLU A 85 -13.00 -12.08 -22.16
C GLU A 85 -12.77 -13.57 -21.87
N ASN A 86 -11.66 -13.90 -21.21
CA ASN A 86 -11.33 -15.27 -20.79
C ASN A 86 -11.75 -15.59 -19.35
N GLY A 87 -12.57 -14.74 -18.73
CA GLY A 87 -13.12 -14.95 -17.38
C GLY A 87 -12.17 -14.57 -16.24
N ALA A 88 -11.02 -13.96 -16.52
CA ALA A 88 -10.10 -13.47 -15.49
C ALA A 88 -10.38 -11.99 -15.16
N ASN A 89 -10.47 -11.66 -13.88
CA ASN A 89 -10.71 -10.30 -13.39
C ASN A 89 -9.49 -9.66 -12.72
N ASN A 90 -8.38 -10.38 -12.66
CA ASN A 90 -7.15 -9.97 -11.98
C ASN A 90 -5.92 -10.41 -12.78
N SER A 91 -4.77 -9.81 -12.49
CA SER A 91 -3.50 -10.08 -13.15
C SER A 91 -2.36 -9.79 -12.18
N ALA A 92 -1.20 -10.39 -12.40
CA ALA A 92 0.00 -10.12 -11.62
C ALA A 92 1.25 -10.15 -12.50
N MET A 93 2.24 -9.34 -12.13
CA MET A 93 3.49 -9.19 -12.88
C MET A 93 4.67 -8.95 -11.94
N ILE A 94 5.78 -9.63 -12.21
CA ILE A 94 7.08 -9.40 -11.59
C ILE A 94 8.11 -9.14 -12.68
N TYR A 95 8.98 -8.15 -12.48
CA TYR A 95 10.11 -7.86 -13.36
C TYR A 95 11.41 -7.95 -12.57
N LEU A 96 12.34 -8.77 -13.07
CA LEU A 96 13.59 -9.12 -12.42
C LEU A 96 14.78 -8.70 -13.26
N ASP A 97 15.85 -8.22 -12.62
CA ASP A 97 17.15 -8.15 -13.27
C ASP A 97 17.74 -9.57 -13.40
N SER A 98 17.92 -10.00 -14.65
CA SER A 98 18.47 -11.33 -15.00
C SER A 98 19.88 -11.62 -14.47
N LYS A 99 20.66 -10.60 -14.11
CA LYS A 99 22.06 -10.75 -13.70
C LYS A 99 22.21 -11.04 -12.21
N ASN A 100 21.41 -10.38 -11.37
CA ASN A 100 21.54 -10.45 -9.92
C ASN A 100 20.25 -10.86 -9.19
N GLY A 101 19.13 -10.97 -9.90
CA GLY A 101 17.83 -11.36 -9.33
C GLY A 101 17.10 -10.22 -8.62
N ASP A 102 17.56 -8.97 -8.76
CA ASP A 102 16.90 -7.81 -8.17
C ASP A 102 15.46 -7.68 -8.68
N VAL A 103 14.53 -7.44 -7.76
CA VAL A 103 13.13 -7.19 -8.11
C VAL A 103 12.99 -5.71 -8.45
N LEU A 104 12.76 -5.42 -9.72
CA LEU A 104 12.65 -4.05 -10.25
C LEU A 104 11.19 -3.58 -10.30
N ALA A 105 10.23 -4.49 -10.52
CA ALA A 105 8.80 -4.22 -10.41
C ALA A 105 8.07 -5.44 -9.83
N TYR A 106 7.00 -5.19 -9.06
CA TYR A 106 6.23 -6.21 -8.37
C TYR A 106 4.78 -5.77 -8.15
N ALA A 107 3.85 -6.37 -8.88
CA ALA A 107 2.42 -6.12 -8.79
C ALA A 107 1.67 -7.45 -8.65
N GLY A 108 1.17 -7.74 -7.45
CA GLY A 108 0.44 -8.97 -7.13
C GLY A 108 -1.03 -8.98 -7.55
N SER A 109 -1.57 -7.83 -7.97
CA SER A 109 -2.93 -7.66 -8.48
C SER A 109 -3.02 -6.41 -9.36
N ILE A 110 -4.10 -6.26 -10.13
CA ILE A 110 -4.33 -5.08 -10.97
C ILE A 110 -4.62 -3.81 -10.17
N ASN A 111 -5.21 -3.95 -8.98
CA ASN A 111 -5.44 -2.86 -8.05
C ASN A 111 -5.49 -3.40 -6.62
N TYR A 112 -4.48 -3.09 -5.82
CA TYR A 112 -4.37 -3.54 -4.44
C TYR A 112 -5.56 -3.14 -3.55
N PHE A 113 -6.15 -1.97 -3.81
CA PHE A 113 -7.22 -1.42 -2.99
C PHE A 113 -8.63 -1.79 -3.49
N ASP A 114 -8.73 -2.58 -4.56
CA ASP A 114 -10.03 -3.04 -5.07
C ASP A 114 -10.45 -4.35 -4.39
N GLU A 115 -11.41 -4.24 -3.48
CA GLU A 115 -11.96 -5.39 -2.75
C GLU A 115 -12.74 -6.36 -3.64
N LYS A 116 -13.30 -5.91 -4.78
CA LYS A 116 -14.15 -6.76 -5.64
C LYS A 116 -13.35 -7.85 -6.35
N ILE A 117 -12.06 -7.60 -6.56
CA ILE A 117 -11.12 -8.55 -7.15
C ILE A 117 -10.20 -9.18 -6.10
N GLU A 118 -10.50 -8.94 -4.82
CA GLU A 118 -9.65 -9.31 -3.69
C GLU A 118 -8.21 -8.81 -3.86
N GLY A 119 -8.06 -7.53 -4.20
CA GLY A 119 -6.81 -6.93 -4.67
C GLY A 119 -5.61 -7.05 -3.73
N GLN A 120 -5.83 -7.23 -2.43
CA GLN A 120 -4.77 -7.45 -1.45
C GLN A 120 -4.16 -8.85 -1.55
N ASN A 121 -4.78 -9.79 -2.27
CA ASN A 121 -4.19 -11.09 -2.54
C ASN A 121 -3.02 -10.93 -3.51
N ASP A 122 -1.82 -11.25 -3.04
CA ASP A 122 -0.61 -11.25 -3.85
C ASP A 122 -0.51 -12.53 -4.71
N MET A 123 -1.00 -12.47 -5.94
CA MET A 123 -1.03 -13.60 -6.86
C MET A 123 0.35 -14.05 -7.34
N ILE A 124 1.42 -13.28 -7.11
CA ILE A 124 2.80 -13.72 -7.41
C ILE A 124 3.22 -14.84 -6.45
N ARG A 125 2.73 -14.81 -5.20
CA ARG A 125 3.10 -15.76 -4.14
C ARG A 125 2.06 -16.80 -3.82
N ARG A 126 0.81 -16.58 -4.21
CA ARG A 126 -0.24 -17.57 -3.94
C ARG A 126 0.11 -18.88 -4.65
N PRO A 127 0.14 -20.02 -3.93
CA PRO A 127 0.29 -21.32 -4.56
C PRO A 127 -0.82 -21.52 -5.58
N ARG A 128 -0.49 -22.14 -6.72
CA ARG A 128 -1.51 -22.55 -7.69
C ARG A 128 -2.50 -23.47 -6.97
N GLN A 129 -3.77 -23.05 -6.94
CA GLN A 129 -4.83 -23.93 -6.42
C GLN A 129 -5.02 -25.08 -7.42
N SER A 130 -4.97 -26.31 -6.90
CA SER A 130 -5.09 -27.57 -7.63
C SER A 130 -6.47 -28.18 -7.44
#